data_AF-A0A3B3XPY9-F1
#
_entry.id   AF-A0A3B3XPY9-F1
#
_cell.length_a   1.000
_cell.length_b   1.000
_cell.length_c   1.000
_cell.angle_alpha   90.00
_cell.angle_beta   90.00
_cell.angle_gamma   90.00
#
_symmetry.space_group_name_H-M   'P 1'
#
loop_
_entity.id
_entity.type
_entity.pdbx_description
1 polymer ?
#
loop_
_entity_poly.entity_id
_entity_poly.type
_entity_poly.pdbx_seq_one_letter_code
_entity_poly.pdbx_strand_id
1 'polypeptide(L)' 'MGTGEVKEGFLCPLCLKDLQSFYQLQGHYEEEHSGDDRHVRGQLKSI' A
#
# COMPACT_ATOMS: atom_id res chain seq x y z
N MET A 1 -18.03 -20.12 7.46
CA MET A 1 -17.42 -19.02 8.26
C MET A 1 -16.12 -18.65 7.58
N GLY A 2 -16.14 -17.68 6.68
CA GLY A 2 -14.93 -17.14 6.07
C GLY A 2 -14.72 -15.75 6.64
N THR A 3 -14.04 -15.66 7.78
CA THR A 3 -13.60 -14.39 8.35
C THR A 3 -12.41 -13.91 7.52
N GLY A 4 -12.70 -13.42 6.32
CA GLY A 4 -11.78 -12.63 5.51
C GLY A 4 -11.64 -11.24 6.12
N GLU A 5 -11.26 -11.18 7.40
CA GLU A 5 -10.70 -9.97 7.96
C GLU A 5 -9.33 -9.86 7.31
N VAL A 6 -9.30 -9.26 6.12
CA VAL A 6 -8.06 -8.63 5.67
C VAL A 6 -7.73 -7.65 6.78
N LYS A 7 -6.85 -8.07 7.69
CA LYS A 7 -6.20 -7.15 8.60
C LYS A 7 -5.31 -6.32 7.70
N GLU A 8 -5.91 -5.28 7.12
CA GLU A 8 -5.24 -4.18 6.44
C GLU A 8 -4.43 -3.44 7.52
N GLY A 9 -3.36 -4.07 7.98
CA GLY A 9 -2.27 -3.39 8.66
C GLY A 9 -1.64 -2.41 7.68
N PHE A 10 -0.82 -1.48 8.19
CA PHE A 10 -0.14 -0.50 7.36
C PHE A 10 1.01 -1.16 6.58
N LEU A 11 0.67 -2.09 5.70
CA LEU A 11 1.59 -2.79 4.81
C LEU A 11 1.82 -1.95 3.58
N CYS A 12 3.08 -1.71 3.25
CA CYS A 12 3.43 -1.07 2.00
C CYS A 12 3.04 -1.98 0.82
N PRO A 13 2.20 -1.54 -0.13
CA PRO A 13 1.77 -2.40 -1.24
C PRO A 13 2.89 -2.70 -2.25
N LEU A 14 3.99 -1.95 -2.23
CA LEU A 14 5.10 -2.10 -3.18
C LEU A 14 6.15 -3.12 -2.71
N CYS A 15 6.43 -3.15 -1.40
CA CYS A 15 7.47 -4.01 -0.81
C CYS A 15 6.93 -4.94 0.28
N LEU A 16 5.63 -4.89 0.58
CA LEU A 16 4.95 -5.65 1.63
C LEU A 16 5.60 -5.49 3.01
N LYS A 17 6.19 -4.31 3.26
CA LYS A 17 6.79 -3.97 4.55
C LYS A 17 5.70 -3.64 5.55
N ASP A 18 5.71 -4.33 6.69
CA ASP A 18 4.82 -4.04 7.80
C ASP A 18 5.24 -2.75 8.49
N LEU A 19 4.31 -1.82 8.61
CA LEU A 19 4.51 -0.56 9.31
C LEU A 19 3.46 -0.42 10.40
N GLN A 20 3.81 0.33 11.43
CA GLN A 20 3.04 0.36 12.68
C GLN A 20 2.04 1.54 12.71
N SER A 21 2.09 2.44 11.72
CA SER A 21 1.20 3.60 11.64
C SER A 21 1.10 4.14 10.21
N PHE A 22 -0.01 4.81 9.91
CA PHE A 22 -0.23 5.53 8.66
C PHE A 22 0.90 6.51 8.33
N TYR A 23 1.38 7.29 9.31
CA TYR A 23 2.46 8.26 9.07
C TYR A 23 3.77 7.59 8.66
N GLN A 24 4.07 6.42 9.24
CA GLN A 24 5.25 5.64 8.87
C GLN A 24 5.10 5.03 7.48
N LEU A 25 3.90 4.54 7.14
CA LEU A 25 3.58 4.08 5.79
C LEU A 25 3.70 5.19 4.75
N GLN A 26 3.12 6.35 5.03
CA GLN A 26 3.17 7.49 4.14
C GLN A 26 4.61 7.96 3.94
N GLY A 27 5.37 8.19 5.02
CA GLY A 27 6.77 8.58 4.91
C GLY A 27 7.65 7.52 4.24
N HIS A 28 7.42 6.23 4.53
CA HIS A 28 8.14 5.15 3.83
C HIS A 28 7.82 5.14 2.33
N TYR A 29 6.55 5.30 1.98
CA TYR A 29 6.12 5.36 0.58
C TYR A 29 6.69 6.60 -0.12
N GLU A 30 6.65 7.77 0.52
CA GLU A 30 7.13 9.02 -0.04
C GLU A 30 8.66 9.10 -0.10
N GLU A 31 9.42 8.48 0.79
CA GLU A 31 10.89 8.57 0.79
C GLU A 31 11.53 7.43 -0.01
N GLU A 32 11.05 6.19 0.18
CA GLU A 32 11.65 5.00 -0.43
C GLU A 32 11.03 4.68 -1.80
N HIS A 33 9.78 5.09 -2.00
CA HIS A 33 9.03 4.83 -3.23
C HIS A 33 8.60 6.10 -3.98
N SER A 34 9.04 7.30 -3.57
CA SER A 34 8.79 8.58 -4.29
C SER A 34 9.12 8.52 -5.78
N GLY A 35 10.15 7.75 -6.13
CA GLY A 35 10.62 7.61 -7.51
C GLY A 35 9.89 6.52 -8.30
N ASP A 36 9.11 5.68 -7.63
CA ASP A 36 8.33 4.61 -8.25
C ASP A 36 6.88 5.08 -8.45
N ASP A 37 6.72 6.21 -9.15
CA ASP A 37 5.45 6.73 -9.67
C ASP A 37 4.91 5.85 -10.83
N ARG A 38 5.22 4.55 -10.78
CA ARG A 38 4.89 3.55 -11.80
C ARG A 38 3.83 2.62 -11.22
N HIS A 39 2.59 3.11 -11.37
CA HIS A 39 1.37 2.34 -11.66
C HIS A 39 0.40 1.97 -10.51
N VAL A 40 0.00 2.93 -9.66
CA VAL A 40 -1.20 2.71 -8.80
C VAL A 40 -2.47 3.46 -9.24
N ARG A 41 -2.43 4.28 -10.30
CA ARG A 41 -3.59 5.09 -10.72
C ARG A 41 -4.26 4.68 -12.04
N GLY A 42 -3.99 3.47 -12.55
CA GLY A 42 -4.20 3.21 -13.99
C GLY A 42 -5.39 2.35 -14.44
N GLN A 43 -5.86 1.34 -13.69
CA GLN A 43 -6.76 0.33 -14.30
C GLN A 43 -7.94 -0.09 -13.42
N LEU A 44 -8.69 0.88 -12.88
CA LEU A 44 -10.15 0.73 -12.82
C LEU A 44 -10.70 1.08 -14.21
N LYS A 45 -10.45 0.23 -15.21
CA LYS A 45 -11.28 0.24 -16.41
C LYS A 45 -12.43 -0.72 -16.14
N SER A 46 -13.55 -0.16 -15.68
CA SER A 46 -14.86 -0.77 -15.84
C SER A 46 -15.08 -1.04 -17.34
N ILE A 47 -15.10 -2.31 -17.71
CA ILE A 47 -15.68 -2.85 -18.94
C ILE A 47 -16.39 -4.14 -18.57
#